data_AF-A0AB39WE13-F1
#
_entry.id   AF-A0AB39WE13-F1
#
_cell.length_a   1.000
_cell.length_b   1.000
_cell.length_c   1.000
_cell.angle_alpha   90.00
_cell.angle_beta   90.00
_cell.angle_gamma   90.00
#
_symmetry.space_group_name_H-M   'P 1'
#
loop_
_entity.id
_entity.type
_entity.pdbx_description
1 polymer ?
#
loop_
_entity_poly.entity_id
_entity_poly.type
_entity_poly.pdbx_seq_one_letter_code
_entity_poly.pdbx_strand_id
1 'polypeptide(L)'
;MKKVLSLLVFAFVLNGCDDGNLTQEDINFETATMQSCSTNNIIYKLKDKEALLVEIPAASFTTEPSLTDTPTVLDISTTNRVVYRFYGGTVSADNICETIPPATPIVTDQWNATDGKIQIFTTAVKTTNTTTNSTRITGYNHNIVFKNITFAKNSGTQVYETFPFGDYVTTATTLPFLFDQTVEKCSASNQIYNYTSSEALMLTIDPNLIVNEVTPLNTPRTGIIGTTTNVLTYRLFSGLLTPAYFCNTTTPTTPALSQEWTGVEGVAGTSGIVEVTTTTNGPGSFKHTIVLKKVTLKKGNNDFLLGDNFIYGDLLTTN
;
A
#
# COMPACT_ATOMS: atom_id res chain seq x y z
N MET A 1 65.20 30.80 -34.28
CA MET A 1 64.94 30.73 -32.83
C MET A 1 63.53 31.17 -32.43
N LYS A 2 62.93 32.21 -33.05
CA LYS A 2 61.54 32.64 -32.76
C LYS A 2 60.46 31.56 -32.95
N LYS A 3 60.61 30.68 -33.95
CA LYS A 3 59.65 29.57 -34.21
C LYS A 3 59.72 28.44 -33.18
N VAL A 4 60.88 28.22 -32.56
CA VAL A 4 61.10 27.18 -31.54
C VAL A 4 60.54 27.63 -30.20
N LEU A 5 60.69 28.92 -29.86
CA LEU A 5 60.13 29.50 -28.64
C LEU A 5 58.59 29.48 -28.67
N SER A 6 57.99 29.71 -29.84
CA SER A 6 56.53 29.65 -30.00
C SER A 6 55.96 28.24 -29.82
N LEU A 7 56.70 27.21 -30.23
CA LEU A 7 56.35 25.80 -30.01
C LEU A 7 56.52 25.39 -28.54
N LEU A 8 57.54 25.93 -27.85
CA LEU A 8 57.75 25.69 -26.43
C LEU A 8 56.65 26.33 -25.57
N VAL A 9 56.21 27.54 -25.94
CA VAL A 9 55.09 28.22 -25.28
C VAL A 9 53.78 27.47 -25.52
N PHE A 10 53.53 26.97 -26.73
CA PHE A 10 52.33 26.18 -27.04
C PHE A 10 52.29 24.84 -26.29
N ALA A 11 53.44 24.21 -26.06
CA ALA A 11 53.54 22.99 -25.26
C ALA A 11 53.22 23.21 -23.77
N PHE A 12 53.47 24.41 -23.23
CA PHE A 12 53.11 24.74 -21.85
C PHE A 12 51.61 25.01 -21.64
N VAL A 13 50.87 25.44 -22.67
CA VAL A 13 49.41 25.65 -22.58
C VAL A 13 48.62 24.34 -22.69
N LEU A 14 49.20 23.30 -23.32
CA LEU A 14 48.56 21.99 -23.47
C LEU A 14 48.64 21.08 -22.23
N ASN A 15 49.37 21.48 -21.18
CA ASN A 15 49.46 20.76 -19.91
C ASN A 15 48.54 21.35 -18.81
N GLY A 16 47.65 22.28 -19.17
CA GLY A 16 46.77 22.99 -18.24
C GLY A 16 45.42 22.32 -17.95
N CYS A 17 45.16 21.12 -18.46
CA CYS A 17 44.00 20.34 -18.01
C CYS A 17 44.42 19.50 -16.80
N ASP A 18 44.65 20.18 -15.67
CA ASP A 18 44.58 19.55 -14.35
C ASP A 18 43.09 19.26 -14.11
N ASP A 19 42.67 18.06 -14.54
CA ASP A 19 41.33 17.54 -14.27
C ASP A 19 41.28 17.24 -12.78
N GLY A 20 41.10 18.33 -12.02
CA GLY A 20 41.34 18.39 -10.59
C GLY A 20 40.62 17.26 -9.90
N ASN A 21 41.40 16.27 -9.46
CA ASN A 21 41.04 15.01 -8.82
C ASN A 21 39.59 14.98 -8.28
N LEU A 22 38.62 14.75 -9.17
CA LEU A 22 37.21 14.61 -8.83
C LEU A 22 37.03 13.22 -8.21
N THR A 23 37.40 13.12 -6.94
CA THR A 23 37.14 11.94 -6.13
C THR A 23 35.64 11.94 -5.79
N GLN A 24 34.89 11.14 -6.54
CA GLN A 24 33.56 10.73 -6.14
C GLN A 24 33.70 9.83 -4.92
N GLU A 25 33.29 10.33 -3.76
CA GLU A 25 33.18 9.48 -2.56
C GLU A 25 31.94 8.62 -2.71
N ASP A 26 32.13 7.30 -2.63
CA ASP A 26 31.07 6.30 -2.80
C ASP A 26 30.23 6.18 -1.52
N ILE A 27 29.02 6.73 -1.57
CA ILE A 27 28.05 6.65 -0.47
C ILE A 27 27.37 5.29 -0.55
N ASN A 28 27.85 4.32 0.23
CA ASN A 28 27.31 2.95 0.19
C ASN A 28 26.62 2.54 1.51
N PHE A 29 25.29 2.38 1.44
CA PHE A 29 24.39 1.92 2.51
C PHE A 29 23.55 0.70 2.07
N GLU A 30 24.01 -0.09 1.10
CA GLU A 30 23.22 -1.21 0.56
C GLU A 30 22.93 -2.28 1.61
N THR A 31 23.88 -2.57 2.50
CA THR A 31 23.74 -3.55 3.58
C THR A 31 23.15 -2.97 4.86
N ALA A 32 22.98 -1.65 4.95
CA ALA A 32 22.45 -0.99 6.13
C ALA A 32 20.92 -1.16 6.20
N THR A 33 20.43 -1.48 7.40
CA THR A 33 19.00 -1.66 7.65
C THR A 33 18.28 -0.31 7.66
N MET A 34 17.12 -0.23 7.00
CA MET A 34 16.26 0.96 7.06
C MET A 34 15.54 1.03 8.40
N GLN A 35 15.56 2.22 9.00
CA GLN A 35 14.90 2.53 10.27
C GLN A 35 14.10 3.82 10.14
N SER A 36 13.15 4.05 11.05
CA SER A 36 12.39 5.29 11.13
C SER A 36 12.21 5.73 12.57
N CYS A 37 12.10 7.03 12.78
CA CYS A 37 11.79 7.59 14.08
C CYS A 37 10.27 7.57 14.31
N SER A 38 9.83 7.35 15.55
CA SER A 38 8.41 7.32 15.91
C SER A 38 7.81 8.71 16.17
N THR A 39 8.66 9.70 16.43
CA THR A 39 8.28 11.05 16.90
C THR A 39 8.42 12.13 15.83
N ASN A 40 9.09 11.83 14.73
CA ASN A 40 9.33 12.74 13.63
C ASN A 40 9.32 11.97 12.31
N ASN A 41 9.28 12.69 11.19
CA ASN A 41 9.15 12.08 9.86
C ASN A 41 10.50 11.64 9.25
N ILE A 42 11.47 11.24 10.08
CA ILE A 42 12.81 10.85 9.64
C ILE A 42 12.88 9.33 9.43
N ILE A 43 13.32 8.95 8.24
CA ILE A 43 13.72 7.59 7.86
C ILE A 43 15.22 7.63 7.63
N TYR A 44 15.96 6.65 8.14
CA TYR A 44 17.42 6.70 8.11
C TYR A 44 18.05 5.31 7.97
N LYS A 45 19.32 5.32 7.58
CA LYS A 45 20.24 4.18 7.62
C LYS A 45 21.51 4.60 8.34
N LEU A 46 22.02 3.73 9.19
CA LEU A 46 23.28 3.94 9.94
C LEU A 46 24.34 2.97 9.45
N LYS A 47 25.59 3.45 9.40
CA LYS A 47 26.77 2.65 9.07
C LYS A 47 27.96 3.20 9.83
N ASP A 48 28.36 2.52 10.90
CA ASP A 48 29.45 2.94 11.80
C ASP A 48 29.37 4.39 12.26
N LYS A 49 30.10 5.30 11.60
CA LYS A 49 30.20 6.74 11.91
C LYS A 49 29.37 7.62 10.98
N GLU A 50 28.52 7.00 10.16
CA GLU A 50 27.83 7.66 9.06
C GLU A 50 26.33 7.40 9.16
N ALA A 51 25.54 8.40 8.78
CA ALA A 51 24.09 8.30 8.71
C ALA A 51 23.59 8.91 7.41
N LEU A 52 22.73 8.17 6.70
CA LEU A 52 21.98 8.70 5.57
C LEU A 52 20.52 8.85 6.00
N LEU A 53 19.99 10.07 5.93
CA LEU A 53 18.69 10.44 6.44
C LEU A 53 17.80 11.00 5.32
N VAL A 54 16.51 10.71 5.43
CA VAL A 54 15.42 11.26 4.65
C VAL A 54 14.38 11.80 5.62
N GLU A 55 13.98 13.05 5.43
CA GLU A 55 12.86 13.66 6.15
C GLU A 55 11.79 14.03 5.12
N ILE A 56 10.66 13.33 5.15
CA ILE A 56 9.54 13.53 4.21
C ILE A 56 8.24 13.44 5.00
N PRO A 57 7.27 14.36 4.82
CA PRO A 57 5.98 14.30 5.50
C PRO A 57 5.32 12.91 5.39
N ALA A 58 4.81 12.39 6.51
CA ALA A 58 4.15 11.07 6.54
C ALA A 58 3.01 10.95 5.50
N ALA A 59 2.33 12.05 5.19
CA ALA A 59 1.26 12.10 4.18
C ALA A 59 1.73 11.79 2.74
N SER A 60 3.04 11.87 2.47
CA SER A 60 3.62 11.48 1.17
C SER A 60 3.66 9.96 0.98
N PHE A 61 3.56 9.18 2.06
CA PHE A 61 3.50 7.71 2.02
C PHE A 61 2.03 7.27 1.93
N THR A 62 1.49 7.29 0.72
CA THR A 62 0.08 6.97 0.47
C THR A 62 -0.21 5.48 0.61
N THR A 63 -1.44 5.12 0.97
CA THR A 63 -1.92 3.72 0.98
C THR A 63 -2.47 3.29 -0.38
N GLU A 64 -1.99 3.90 -1.46
CA GLU A 64 -2.47 3.71 -2.82
C GLU A 64 -1.31 3.19 -3.67
N PRO A 65 -1.32 1.91 -4.07
CA PRO A 65 -0.25 1.35 -4.87
C PRO A 65 -0.01 2.16 -6.14
N SER A 66 1.28 2.41 -6.43
CA SER A 66 1.70 3.11 -7.64
C SER A 66 1.32 2.29 -8.86
N LEU A 67 0.87 2.97 -9.92
CA LEU A 67 0.79 2.35 -11.24
C LEU A 67 2.21 2.09 -11.77
N THR A 68 2.33 1.15 -12.71
CA THR A 68 3.60 0.85 -13.38
C THR A 68 4.26 2.13 -13.88
N ASP A 69 5.54 2.28 -13.57
CA ASP A 69 6.38 3.43 -13.94
C ASP A 69 5.84 4.81 -13.51
N THR A 70 4.90 4.85 -12.55
CA THR A 70 4.25 6.09 -12.08
C THR A 70 4.44 6.25 -10.57
N PRO A 71 5.66 6.57 -10.09
CA PRO A 71 5.91 6.81 -8.67
C PRO A 71 5.33 8.14 -8.21
N THR A 72 5.17 8.28 -6.89
CA THR A 72 5.08 9.62 -6.28
C THR A 72 6.44 10.30 -6.40
N VAL A 73 6.46 11.53 -6.91
CA VAL A 73 7.69 12.31 -7.12
C VAL A 73 7.65 13.54 -6.24
N LEU A 74 8.70 13.70 -5.42
CA LEU A 74 8.90 14.86 -4.56
C LEU A 74 10.20 15.56 -4.95
N ASP A 75 10.18 16.88 -5.04
CA ASP A 75 11.41 17.66 -5.20
C ASP A 75 12.12 17.78 -3.86
N ILE A 76 13.45 17.65 -3.89
CA ILE A 76 14.29 17.95 -2.73
C ILE A 76 14.14 19.43 -2.39
N SER A 77 13.81 19.70 -1.13
CA SER A 77 13.41 21.02 -0.67
C SER A 77 13.61 21.15 0.84
N THR A 78 13.17 22.27 1.43
CA THR A 78 13.15 22.43 2.89
C THR A 78 12.17 21.48 3.59
N THR A 79 11.19 20.92 2.87
CA THR A 79 10.20 19.98 3.42
C THR A 79 10.57 18.53 3.16
N ASN A 80 11.17 18.23 1.99
CA ASN A 80 11.62 16.89 1.63
C ASN A 80 13.15 16.90 1.58
N ARG A 81 13.79 16.51 2.67
CA ARG A 81 15.23 16.67 2.86
C ARG A 81 15.94 15.33 2.79
N VAL A 82 17.10 15.32 2.15
CA VAL A 82 18.03 14.20 2.21
C VAL A 82 19.34 14.72 2.77
N VAL A 83 19.87 14.04 3.78
CA VAL A 83 21.06 14.47 4.52
C VAL A 83 22.00 13.29 4.68
N TYR A 84 23.25 13.45 4.29
CA TYR A 84 24.32 12.51 4.61
C TYR A 84 25.19 13.14 5.70
N ARG A 85 25.39 12.45 6.83
CA ARG A 85 26.00 13.01 8.03
C ARG A 85 27.08 12.11 8.58
N PHE A 86 28.18 12.73 9.02
CA PHE A 86 29.35 12.07 9.55
C PHE A 86 29.52 12.42 11.03
N TYR A 87 30.00 11.45 11.81
CA TYR A 87 30.17 11.56 13.24
C TYR A 87 31.59 11.22 13.68
N GLY A 88 32.03 11.81 14.81
CA GLY A 88 33.35 11.52 15.40
C GLY A 88 33.47 10.11 16.00
N GLY A 89 32.35 9.41 16.19
CA GLY A 89 32.24 8.08 16.76
C GLY A 89 31.02 7.34 16.21
N THR A 90 30.77 6.13 16.71
CA THR A 90 29.68 5.28 16.22
C THR A 90 28.32 5.94 16.49
N VAL A 91 27.52 6.12 15.43
CA VAL A 91 26.19 6.72 15.49
C VAL A 91 25.14 5.66 15.86
N SER A 92 24.12 6.08 16.61
CA SER A 92 22.99 5.25 17.03
C SER A 92 21.65 5.93 16.71
N ALA A 93 20.54 5.19 16.89
CA ALA A 93 19.19 5.70 16.69
C ALA A 93 18.89 6.95 17.55
N ASP A 94 19.38 6.98 18.80
CA ASP A 94 19.14 8.07 19.73
C ASP A 94 19.77 9.39 19.25
N ASN A 95 20.86 9.32 18.48
CA ASN A 95 21.47 10.50 17.84
C ASN A 95 20.59 11.11 16.74
N ILE A 96 19.61 10.36 16.22
CA ILE A 96 18.75 10.73 15.10
C ILE A 96 17.34 11.09 15.56
N CYS A 97 16.77 10.29 16.46
CA CYS A 97 15.33 10.31 16.75
C CYS A 97 14.92 11.10 18.00
N GLU A 98 15.85 11.35 18.92
CA GLU A 98 15.53 12.03 20.17
C GLU A 98 15.27 13.52 19.97
N THR A 99 14.30 14.05 20.72
CA THR A 99 14.01 15.49 20.74
C THR A 99 15.18 16.30 21.30
N ILE A 100 15.93 15.69 22.24
CA ILE A 100 17.19 16.19 22.77
C ILE A 100 18.24 15.12 22.49
N PRO A 101 18.92 15.18 21.33
CA PRO A 101 19.91 14.18 20.97
C PRO A 101 21.12 14.24 21.92
N PRO A 102 21.74 13.10 22.23
CA PRO A 102 22.93 13.07 23.09
C PRO A 102 24.09 13.84 22.43
N ALA A 103 24.91 14.50 23.25
CA ALA A 103 26.01 15.34 22.79
C ALA A 103 27.16 14.54 22.13
N THR A 104 27.16 13.22 22.25
CA THR A 104 28.17 12.32 21.66
C THR A 104 27.51 11.15 20.90
N PRO A 105 28.11 10.72 19.76
CA PRO A 105 29.23 11.34 19.08
C PRO A 105 28.87 12.71 18.46
N ILE A 106 29.85 13.60 18.36
CA ILE A 106 29.66 14.91 17.70
C ILE A 106 29.56 14.74 16.18
N VAL A 107 28.78 15.60 15.53
CA VAL A 107 28.74 15.69 14.06
C VAL A 107 30.04 16.33 13.58
N THR A 108 30.77 15.66 12.70
CA THR A 108 32.04 16.15 12.15
C THR A 108 31.90 16.75 10.75
N ASP A 109 30.92 16.28 9.97
CA ASP A 109 30.56 16.86 8.69
C ASP A 109 29.10 16.54 8.33
N GLN A 110 28.49 17.32 7.43
CA GLN A 110 27.14 17.09 6.93
C GLN A 110 26.99 17.59 5.50
N TRP A 111 26.52 16.71 4.62
CA TRP A 111 26.18 17.05 3.26
C TRP A 111 24.67 17.09 3.11
N ASN A 112 24.14 18.26 2.79
CA ASN A 112 22.72 18.42 2.51
C ASN A 112 22.50 18.23 1.00
N ALA A 113 21.48 17.47 0.63
CA ALA A 113 21.04 17.45 -0.76
C ALA A 113 20.39 18.79 -1.11
N THR A 114 20.85 19.41 -2.20
CA THR A 114 20.41 20.73 -2.66
C THR A 114 19.59 20.67 -3.94
N ASP A 115 19.64 19.56 -4.67
CA ASP A 115 18.89 19.34 -5.91
C ASP A 115 18.62 17.84 -6.11
N GLY A 116 17.64 17.52 -6.95
CA GLY A 116 17.19 16.17 -7.29
C GLY A 116 15.75 15.89 -6.88
N LYS A 117 15.32 14.66 -7.17
CA LYS A 117 13.96 14.17 -6.92
C LYS A 117 13.99 12.93 -6.05
N ILE A 118 13.02 12.79 -5.16
CA ILE A 118 12.73 11.57 -4.41
C ILE A 118 11.54 10.90 -5.11
N GLN A 119 11.76 9.68 -5.59
CA GLN A 119 10.72 8.83 -6.16
C GLN A 119 10.32 7.77 -5.14
N ILE A 120 9.02 7.60 -4.94
CA ILE A 120 8.44 6.61 -4.03
C ILE A 120 7.52 5.70 -4.84
N PHE A 121 7.87 4.42 -4.93
CA PHE A 121 7.02 3.38 -5.49
C PHE A 121 6.32 2.62 -4.36
N THR A 122 5.00 2.75 -4.28
CA THR A 122 4.19 2.07 -3.26
C THR A 122 3.64 0.76 -3.81
N THR A 123 3.77 -0.32 -3.05
CA THR A 123 3.15 -1.61 -3.35
C THR A 123 2.42 -2.15 -2.12
N ALA A 124 1.28 -2.82 -2.32
CA ALA A 124 0.57 -3.44 -1.21
C ALA A 124 1.31 -4.70 -0.75
N VAL A 125 1.57 -4.80 0.56
CA VAL A 125 2.08 -6.02 1.20
C VAL A 125 0.88 -6.88 1.59
N LYS A 126 0.84 -8.12 1.09
CA LYS A 126 -0.25 -9.06 1.34
C LYS A 126 0.25 -10.31 2.06
N THR A 127 -0.54 -10.78 3.03
CA THR A 127 -0.40 -12.13 3.58
C THR A 127 -1.37 -13.07 2.91
N THR A 128 -0.96 -14.33 2.71
CA THR A 128 -1.79 -15.38 2.13
C THR A 128 -2.12 -16.43 3.19
N ASN A 129 -3.40 -16.78 3.31
CA ASN A 129 -3.82 -17.99 4.01
C ASN A 129 -3.71 -19.17 3.04
N THR A 130 -2.79 -20.10 3.30
CA THR A 130 -2.50 -21.23 2.42
C THR A 130 -3.58 -22.32 2.42
N THR A 131 -4.50 -22.31 3.39
CA THR A 131 -5.62 -23.26 3.45
C THR A 131 -6.77 -22.81 2.55
N THR A 132 -7.08 -21.52 2.54
CA THR A 132 -8.21 -20.96 1.79
C THR A 132 -7.80 -20.23 0.51
N ASN A 133 -6.49 -20.07 0.28
CA ASN A 133 -5.92 -19.21 -0.77
C ASN A 133 -6.45 -17.76 -0.71
N SER A 134 -6.87 -17.29 0.48
CA SER A 134 -7.28 -15.89 0.66
C SER A 134 -6.07 -15.00 0.90
N THR A 135 -6.17 -13.74 0.47
CA THR A 135 -5.14 -12.73 0.75
C THR A 135 -5.71 -11.58 1.57
N ARG A 136 -4.86 -10.93 2.36
CA ARG A 136 -5.20 -9.72 3.11
C ARG A 136 -4.05 -8.73 3.00
N ILE A 137 -4.37 -7.45 2.80
CA ILE A 137 -3.36 -6.38 2.83
C ILE A 137 -3.01 -6.14 4.29
N THR A 138 -1.73 -6.24 4.63
CA THR A 138 -1.21 -6.00 5.99
C THR A 138 -0.40 -4.71 6.08
N GLY A 139 0.03 -4.18 4.94
CA GLY A 139 0.85 -2.97 4.90
C GLY A 139 1.11 -2.50 3.49
N TYR A 140 2.01 -1.52 3.40
CA TYR A 140 2.48 -0.94 2.16
C TYR A 140 4.01 -0.88 2.21
N ASN A 141 4.66 -1.38 1.16
CA ASN A 141 6.08 -1.17 0.96
C ASN A 141 6.28 0.06 0.07
N HIS A 142 7.04 1.03 0.57
CA HIS A 142 7.42 2.24 -0.13
C HIS A 142 8.89 2.13 -0.52
N ASN A 143 9.16 1.81 -1.78
CA ASN A 143 10.52 1.79 -2.32
C ASN A 143 10.95 3.21 -2.67
N ILE A 144 11.96 3.73 -1.97
CA ILE A 144 12.44 5.10 -2.07
C ILE A 144 13.74 5.12 -2.89
N VAL A 145 13.75 5.92 -3.95
CA VAL A 145 14.90 6.11 -4.84
C VAL A 145 15.10 7.59 -5.11
N PHE A 146 16.32 8.09 -4.98
CA PHE A 146 16.65 9.46 -5.39
C PHE A 146 17.10 9.47 -6.86
N LYS A 147 16.68 10.49 -7.60
CA LYS A 147 17.03 10.73 -9.00
C LYS A 147 17.72 12.07 -9.15
N ASN A 148 18.87 12.07 -9.82
CA ASN A 148 19.71 13.24 -10.05
C ASN A 148 19.99 14.02 -8.76
N ILE A 149 20.25 13.29 -7.67
CA ILE A 149 20.49 13.91 -6.35
C ILE A 149 21.86 14.56 -6.33
N THR A 150 21.91 15.80 -5.84
CA THR A 150 23.14 16.57 -5.64
C THR A 150 23.32 16.90 -4.17
N PHE A 151 24.39 16.41 -3.56
CA PHE A 151 24.82 16.76 -2.21
C PHE A 151 25.84 17.90 -2.25
N ALA A 152 25.64 18.92 -1.41
CA ALA A 152 26.61 19.97 -1.18
C ALA A 152 27.64 19.52 -0.14
N LYS A 153 28.92 19.51 -0.52
CA LYS A 153 30.07 19.22 0.35
C LYS A 153 30.69 20.54 0.83
N ASN A 154 31.59 20.48 1.81
CA ASN A 154 32.41 21.63 2.19
C ASN A 154 33.27 22.16 1.02
N SER A 155 33.66 21.26 0.11
CA SER A 155 34.35 21.58 -1.13
C SER A 155 33.67 20.88 -2.31
N GLY A 156 32.91 21.64 -3.09
CA GLY A 156 32.22 21.16 -4.30
C GLY A 156 30.92 20.41 -4.02
N THR A 157 30.50 19.59 -4.98
CA THR A 157 29.26 18.81 -4.93
C THR A 157 29.52 17.34 -5.20
N GLN A 158 28.55 16.51 -4.84
CA GLN A 158 28.52 15.08 -5.14
C GLN A 158 27.18 14.74 -5.78
N VAL A 159 27.20 14.15 -6.98
CA VAL A 159 25.99 13.89 -7.78
C VAL A 159 25.80 12.40 -8.00
N TYR A 160 24.56 11.94 -7.94
CA TYR A 160 24.15 10.58 -8.33
C TYR A 160 22.92 10.65 -9.24
N GLU A 161 22.99 10.05 -10.43
CA GLU A 161 21.84 9.98 -11.34
C GLU A 161 20.70 9.13 -10.72
N THR A 162 21.05 7.99 -10.12
CA THR A 162 20.11 7.14 -9.40
C THR A 162 20.76 6.64 -8.11
N PHE A 163 20.08 6.85 -6.98
CA PHE A 163 20.54 6.42 -5.67
C PHE A 163 19.41 5.64 -4.96
N PRO A 164 19.47 4.30 -4.88
CA PRO A 164 18.49 3.52 -4.13
C PRO A 164 18.63 3.76 -2.63
N PHE A 165 17.59 4.29 -1.98
CA PHE A 165 17.61 4.48 -0.53
C PHE A 165 17.13 3.21 0.18
N GLY A 166 16.01 2.63 -0.27
CA GLY A 166 15.52 1.32 0.17
C GLY A 166 14.01 1.29 0.44
N ASP A 167 13.57 0.25 1.14
CA ASP A 167 12.18 -0.09 1.39
C ASP A 167 11.72 0.35 2.78
N TYR A 168 10.70 1.23 2.83
CA TYR A 168 10.03 1.67 4.04
C TYR A 168 8.64 1.04 4.12
N VAL A 169 8.36 0.27 5.17
CA VAL A 169 7.08 -0.44 5.31
C VAL A 169 6.17 0.25 6.32
N THR A 170 4.93 0.53 5.92
CA THR A 170 3.87 1.03 6.80
C THR A 170 2.75 -0.01 6.96
N THR A 171 1.99 0.07 8.06
CA THR A 171 0.87 -0.85 8.34
C THR A 171 -0.43 -0.38 7.69
N ALA A 172 -1.23 -1.30 7.17
CA ALA A 172 -2.54 -1.00 6.60
C ALA A 172 -3.63 -0.98 7.69
N THR A 173 -4.74 -0.28 7.43
CA THR A 173 -5.96 -0.42 8.24
C THR A 173 -6.45 -1.87 8.17
N THR A 174 -6.65 -2.50 9.32
CA THR A 174 -7.15 -3.88 9.39
C THR A 174 -8.61 -3.95 8.95
N LEU A 175 -8.93 -4.89 8.06
CA LEU A 175 -10.30 -5.25 7.70
C LEU A 175 -10.70 -6.51 8.48
N PRO A 176 -11.64 -6.44 9.45
CA PRO A 176 -11.85 -7.53 10.41
C PRO A 176 -12.44 -8.81 9.81
N PHE A 177 -13.43 -8.71 8.91
CA PHE A 177 -14.16 -9.86 8.36
C PHE A 177 -14.75 -10.80 9.43
N LEU A 178 -15.34 -10.24 10.49
CA LEU A 178 -15.91 -10.95 11.64
C LEU A 178 -17.41 -11.20 11.50
N PHE A 179 -17.86 -11.55 10.29
CA PHE A 179 -19.25 -11.86 10.00
C PHE A 179 -19.66 -13.22 10.58
N ASP A 180 -20.85 -13.31 11.15
CA ASP A 180 -21.40 -14.53 11.78
C ASP A 180 -21.96 -15.55 10.77
N GLN A 181 -21.90 -15.24 9.47
CA GLN A 181 -22.41 -16.04 8.36
C GLN A 181 -23.94 -16.25 8.39
N THR A 182 -24.68 -15.46 9.18
CA THR A 182 -26.14 -15.35 9.10
C THR A 182 -26.48 -14.09 8.31
N VAL A 183 -27.26 -14.21 7.25
CA VAL A 183 -27.49 -13.07 6.35
C VAL A 183 -28.96 -12.68 6.32
N GLU A 184 -29.20 -11.39 6.21
CA GLU A 184 -30.53 -10.80 6.07
C GLU A 184 -30.73 -10.36 4.62
N LYS A 185 -31.97 -10.40 4.13
CA LYS A 185 -32.34 -9.90 2.81
C LYS A 185 -33.36 -8.77 2.95
N CYS A 186 -33.08 -7.65 2.29
CA CYS A 186 -34.04 -6.57 2.20
C CYS A 186 -35.31 -7.01 1.46
N SER A 187 -36.50 -6.63 1.95
CA SER A 187 -37.75 -7.03 1.29
C SER A 187 -38.01 -6.27 -0.01
N ALA A 188 -37.58 -5.01 -0.08
CA ALA A 188 -37.81 -4.11 -1.22
C ALA A 188 -36.70 -4.17 -2.29
N SER A 189 -35.58 -4.85 -2.02
CA SER A 189 -34.46 -4.97 -2.95
C SER A 189 -33.86 -6.38 -2.89
N ASN A 190 -33.09 -6.79 -3.88
CA ASN A 190 -32.36 -8.07 -3.79
C ASN A 190 -31.03 -7.94 -3.04
N GLN A 191 -30.89 -6.94 -2.16
CA GLN A 191 -29.72 -6.79 -1.33
C GLN A 191 -29.79 -7.79 -0.16
N ILE A 192 -28.77 -8.62 -0.08
CA ILE A 192 -28.45 -9.45 1.07
C ILE A 192 -27.31 -8.75 1.82
N TYR A 193 -27.31 -8.80 3.16
CA TYR A 193 -26.25 -8.21 3.97
C TYR A 193 -25.93 -9.04 5.22
N ASN A 194 -24.68 -8.91 5.67
CA ASN A 194 -24.20 -9.27 7.01
C ASN A 194 -23.39 -8.08 7.54
N TYR A 195 -23.42 -7.85 8.85
CA TYR A 195 -22.75 -6.71 9.46
C TYR A 195 -22.34 -6.97 10.90
N THR A 196 -21.34 -6.22 11.35
CA THR A 196 -20.98 -6.08 12.77
C THR A 196 -21.18 -4.62 13.19
N SER A 197 -20.76 -4.23 14.39
CA SER A 197 -20.81 -2.82 14.80
C SER A 197 -19.93 -1.88 13.96
N SER A 198 -18.99 -2.39 13.15
CA SER A 198 -18.01 -1.58 12.40
C SER A 198 -17.82 -1.93 10.93
N GLU A 199 -18.41 -3.02 10.43
CA GLU A 199 -18.27 -3.43 9.03
C GLU A 199 -19.56 -4.01 8.47
N ALA A 200 -19.73 -3.91 7.16
CA ALA A 200 -20.83 -4.52 6.41
C ALA A 200 -20.31 -5.24 5.18
N LEU A 201 -20.90 -6.39 4.86
CA LEU A 201 -20.70 -7.09 3.61
C LEU A 201 -22.06 -7.27 2.93
N MET A 202 -22.25 -6.62 1.80
CA MET A 202 -23.53 -6.53 1.10
C MET A 202 -23.40 -7.15 -0.30
N LEU A 203 -24.40 -7.93 -0.71
CA LEU A 203 -24.51 -8.54 -2.02
C LEU A 203 -25.88 -8.22 -2.63
N THR A 204 -25.92 -7.41 -3.67
CA THR A 204 -27.13 -7.24 -4.48
C THR A 204 -27.22 -8.39 -5.48
N ILE A 205 -27.92 -9.45 -5.10
CA ILE A 205 -27.90 -10.73 -5.80
C ILE A 205 -28.93 -10.79 -6.95
N ASP A 206 -28.64 -11.58 -7.99
CA ASP A 206 -29.65 -12.00 -8.96
C ASP A 206 -30.76 -12.81 -8.23
N PRO A 207 -32.03 -12.38 -8.29
CA PRO A 207 -33.12 -13.10 -7.63
C PRO A 207 -33.26 -14.56 -8.12
N ASN A 208 -32.83 -14.89 -9.34
CA ASN A 208 -32.88 -16.26 -9.86
C ASN A 208 -31.94 -17.23 -9.13
N LEU A 209 -31.02 -16.74 -8.31
CA LEU A 209 -30.17 -17.58 -7.47
C LEU A 209 -30.85 -17.95 -6.15
N ILE A 210 -31.81 -17.14 -5.67
CA ILE A 210 -32.56 -17.36 -4.43
C ILE A 210 -33.97 -17.87 -4.79
N VAL A 211 -34.02 -19.11 -5.26
CA VAL A 211 -35.28 -19.80 -5.59
C VAL A 211 -35.58 -20.84 -4.51
N ASN A 212 -36.79 -20.80 -3.96
CA ASN A 212 -37.33 -21.70 -2.94
C ASN A 212 -37.58 -23.13 -3.49
N GLU A 213 -36.52 -23.72 -4.01
CA GLU A 213 -36.50 -25.05 -4.59
C GLU A 213 -35.13 -25.66 -4.30
N VAL A 214 -35.13 -26.88 -3.78
CA VAL A 214 -33.91 -27.62 -3.44
C VAL A 214 -33.05 -27.80 -4.68
N THR A 215 -31.78 -27.43 -4.56
CA THR A 215 -30.80 -27.71 -5.62
C THR A 215 -30.41 -29.18 -5.57
N PRO A 216 -30.33 -29.90 -6.70
CA PRO A 216 -29.81 -31.27 -6.69
C PRO A 216 -28.37 -31.33 -6.15
N LEU A 217 -27.97 -32.52 -5.71
CA LEU A 217 -26.67 -32.74 -5.11
C LEU A 217 -25.55 -32.31 -6.08
N ASN A 218 -24.62 -31.48 -5.58
CA ASN A 218 -23.49 -30.94 -6.35
C ASN A 218 -23.87 -30.10 -7.59
N THR A 219 -25.11 -29.62 -7.67
CA THR A 219 -25.55 -28.70 -8.74
C THR A 219 -26.11 -27.42 -8.14
N PRO A 220 -25.28 -26.59 -7.47
CA PRO A 220 -25.72 -25.29 -6.97
C PRO A 220 -26.09 -24.36 -8.11
N ARG A 221 -26.93 -23.35 -7.82
CA ARG A 221 -27.17 -22.25 -8.76
C ARG A 221 -25.93 -21.36 -8.76
N THR A 222 -25.50 -20.91 -9.94
CA THR A 222 -24.29 -20.11 -10.09
C THR A 222 -24.58 -18.78 -10.76
N GLY A 223 -24.05 -17.71 -10.21
CA GLY A 223 -23.95 -16.39 -10.84
C GLY A 223 -22.52 -15.87 -10.84
N ILE A 224 -22.31 -14.71 -11.43
CA ILE A 224 -21.01 -14.04 -11.52
C ILE A 224 -21.13 -12.65 -10.91
N ILE A 225 -20.16 -12.27 -10.08
CA ILE A 225 -20.00 -10.91 -9.56
C ILE A 225 -19.88 -9.94 -10.74
N GLY A 226 -20.72 -8.92 -10.73
CA GLY A 226 -20.76 -7.89 -11.76
C GLY A 226 -20.95 -6.50 -11.17
N THR A 227 -21.11 -5.53 -12.06
CA THR A 227 -21.33 -4.11 -11.72
C THR A 227 -22.80 -3.72 -11.58
N THR A 228 -23.71 -4.51 -12.17
CA THR A 228 -25.17 -4.27 -12.12
C THR A 228 -25.95 -5.38 -11.43
N THR A 229 -25.45 -6.61 -11.51
CA THR A 229 -26.05 -7.82 -10.92
C THR A 229 -24.99 -8.56 -10.13
N ASN A 230 -25.37 -9.19 -9.01
CA ASN A 230 -24.44 -9.81 -8.06
C ASN A 230 -23.35 -8.84 -7.60
N VAL A 231 -23.75 -7.61 -7.28
CA VAL A 231 -22.81 -6.55 -6.88
C VAL A 231 -22.42 -6.78 -5.43
N LEU A 232 -21.15 -7.13 -5.19
CA LEU A 232 -20.59 -7.28 -3.85
C LEU A 232 -19.94 -5.98 -3.39
N THR A 233 -20.21 -5.58 -2.15
CA THR A 233 -19.59 -4.40 -1.53
C THR A 233 -19.26 -4.70 -0.08
N TYR A 234 -18.03 -4.41 0.32
CA TYR A 234 -17.59 -4.38 1.70
C TYR A 234 -17.42 -2.93 2.15
N ARG A 235 -17.91 -2.60 3.34
CA ARG A 235 -17.76 -1.27 3.95
C ARG A 235 -17.19 -1.39 5.35
N LEU A 236 -16.24 -0.53 5.68
CA LEU A 236 -15.71 -0.32 7.02
C LEU A 236 -16.15 1.07 7.51
N PHE A 237 -16.63 1.16 8.75
CA PHE A 237 -17.16 2.38 9.35
C PHE A 237 -16.31 2.85 10.52
N SER A 238 -16.25 4.16 10.72
CA SER A 238 -15.62 4.78 11.91
C SER A 238 -16.62 5.06 13.04
N GLY A 239 -17.92 4.94 12.76
CA GLY A 239 -19.00 5.04 13.74
C GLY A 239 -19.78 3.73 13.90
N LEU A 240 -20.69 3.70 14.88
CA LEU A 240 -21.52 2.53 15.16
C LEU A 240 -22.50 2.24 14.02
N LEU A 241 -22.35 1.08 13.41
CA LEU A 241 -23.27 0.53 12.42
C LEU A 241 -24.45 -0.19 13.10
N THR A 242 -25.66 0.01 12.58
CA THR A 242 -26.90 -0.60 13.09
C THR A 242 -27.76 -1.08 11.91
N PRO A 243 -28.77 -1.96 12.13
CA PRO A 243 -29.68 -2.42 11.08
C PRO A 243 -30.32 -1.31 10.25
N ALA A 244 -30.55 -0.13 10.83
CA ALA A 244 -31.18 1.00 10.16
C ALA A 244 -30.39 1.52 8.94
N TYR A 245 -29.12 1.12 8.79
CA TYR A 245 -28.30 1.47 7.64
C TYR A 245 -28.77 0.78 6.34
N PHE A 246 -29.32 -0.42 6.45
CA PHE A 246 -29.66 -1.28 5.31
C PHE A 246 -31.09 -1.03 4.81
N CYS A 247 -31.37 -1.54 3.61
CA CYS A 247 -32.71 -1.55 3.01
C CYS A 247 -33.36 -0.17 2.79
N ASN A 248 -32.54 0.89 2.76
CA ASN A 248 -32.97 2.23 2.40
C ASN A 248 -32.97 2.43 0.88
N THR A 249 -33.84 3.30 0.38
CA THR A 249 -33.87 3.70 -1.04
C THR A 249 -32.62 4.47 -1.45
N THR A 250 -31.99 5.16 -0.51
CA THR A 250 -30.69 5.82 -0.66
C THR A 250 -29.73 5.33 0.42
N THR A 251 -28.44 5.20 0.08
CA THR A 251 -27.42 4.83 1.06
C THR A 251 -27.30 5.92 2.12
N PRO A 252 -27.46 5.59 3.42
CA PRO A 252 -27.26 6.57 4.48
C PRO A 252 -25.81 7.06 4.55
N THR A 253 -25.62 8.33 4.92
CA THR A 253 -24.30 8.93 5.14
C THR A 253 -23.79 8.76 6.58
N THR A 254 -24.63 8.23 7.47
CA THR A 254 -24.32 7.93 8.87
C THR A 254 -24.55 6.43 9.13
N PRO A 255 -23.61 5.73 9.79
CA PRO A 255 -22.33 6.21 10.33
C PRO A 255 -21.33 6.60 9.23
N ALA A 256 -20.31 7.37 9.61
CA ALA A 256 -19.25 7.79 8.70
C ALA A 256 -18.49 6.58 8.13
N LEU A 257 -18.35 6.56 6.81
CA LEU A 257 -17.64 5.53 6.07
C LEU A 257 -16.13 5.77 6.17
N SER A 258 -15.38 4.76 6.60
CA SER A 258 -13.92 4.76 6.59
C SER A 258 -13.38 4.25 5.26
N GLN A 259 -13.89 3.10 4.80
CA GLN A 259 -13.46 2.50 3.54
C GLN A 259 -14.62 1.77 2.86
N GLU A 260 -14.60 1.73 1.53
CA GLU A 260 -15.47 0.90 0.70
C GLU A 260 -14.63 0.13 -0.30
N TRP A 261 -15.01 -1.13 -0.50
CA TRP A 261 -14.37 -2.05 -1.41
C TRP A 261 -15.43 -2.73 -2.25
N THR A 262 -15.23 -2.80 -3.56
CA THR A 262 -16.18 -3.39 -4.50
C THR A 262 -15.67 -4.70 -5.07
N GLY A 263 -16.58 -5.64 -5.33
CA GLY A 263 -16.26 -6.88 -6.02
C GLY A 263 -15.76 -6.60 -7.43
N VAL A 264 -14.62 -7.20 -7.79
CA VAL A 264 -14.12 -7.20 -9.17
C VAL A 264 -15.00 -8.11 -10.01
N GLU A 265 -15.33 -7.69 -11.24
CA GLU A 265 -16.10 -8.51 -12.17
C GLU A 265 -15.47 -9.89 -12.36
N GLY A 266 -16.29 -10.93 -12.19
CA GLY A 266 -15.85 -12.30 -12.32
C GLY A 266 -15.75 -12.76 -13.77
N VAL A 267 -15.05 -13.87 -13.96
CA VAL A 267 -14.95 -14.56 -15.25
C VAL A 267 -15.60 -15.93 -15.10
N ALA A 268 -16.58 -16.24 -15.96
CA ALA A 268 -17.33 -17.48 -15.90
C ALA A 268 -16.42 -18.71 -15.80
N GLY A 269 -16.71 -19.59 -14.83
CA GLY A 269 -15.93 -20.80 -14.56
C GLY A 269 -14.53 -20.58 -13.95
N THR A 270 -14.11 -19.32 -13.75
CA THR A 270 -12.72 -18.99 -13.35
C THR A 270 -12.66 -18.22 -12.03
N SER A 271 -13.39 -17.11 -11.91
CA SER A 271 -13.32 -16.20 -10.77
C SER A 271 -14.63 -15.45 -10.54
N GLY A 272 -14.77 -14.88 -9.35
CA GLY A 272 -15.92 -14.04 -9.02
C GLY A 272 -17.26 -14.79 -9.08
N ILE A 273 -17.31 -16.05 -8.68
CA ILE A 273 -18.52 -16.88 -8.79
C ILE A 273 -19.34 -16.76 -7.49
N VAL A 274 -20.65 -16.57 -7.63
CA VAL A 274 -21.63 -16.70 -6.55
C VAL A 274 -22.27 -18.08 -6.69
N GLU A 275 -22.12 -18.93 -5.69
CA GLU A 275 -22.77 -20.24 -5.62
C GLU A 275 -23.86 -20.21 -4.56
N VAL A 276 -25.04 -20.72 -4.91
CA VAL A 276 -26.15 -20.87 -3.98
C VAL A 276 -26.62 -22.32 -3.97
N THR A 277 -26.49 -22.95 -2.82
CA THR A 277 -27.05 -24.28 -2.53
C THR A 277 -28.31 -24.10 -1.71
N THR A 278 -29.42 -24.72 -2.13
CA THR A 278 -30.70 -24.61 -1.42
C THR A 278 -31.11 -25.96 -0.84
N THR A 279 -31.47 -25.97 0.44
CA THR A 279 -31.97 -27.15 1.17
C THR A 279 -33.30 -26.82 1.86
N THR A 280 -34.06 -27.83 2.26
CA THR A 280 -35.26 -27.63 3.08
C THR A 280 -34.86 -27.32 4.53
N ASN A 281 -35.62 -26.44 5.18
CA ASN A 281 -35.44 -26.07 6.59
C ASN A 281 -36.77 -26.19 7.37
N GLY A 282 -37.55 -27.23 7.04
CA GLY A 282 -38.91 -27.45 7.54
C GLY A 282 -39.99 -27.24 6.47
N PRO A 283 -41.27 -27.48 6.81
CA PRO A 283 -42.38 -27.31 5.87
C PRO A 283 -42.45 -25.89 5.30
N GLY A 284 -42.38 -25.76 3.98
CA GLY A 284 -42.46 -24.46 3.28
C GLY A 284 -41.31 -23.49 3.55
N SER A 285 -40.22 -23.94 4.20
CA SER A 285 -39.06 -23.11 4.56
C SER A 285 -37.79 -23.63 3.89
N PHE A 286 -36.94 -22.72 3.43
CA PHE A 286 -35.71 -23.05 2.72
C PHE A 286 -34.51 -22.36 3.36
N LYS A 287 -33.36 -23.02 3.24
CA LYS A 287 -32.05 -22.47 3.59
C LYS A 287 -31.19 -22.38 2.34
N HIS A 288 -30.74 -21.18 2.02
CA HIS A 288 -29.82 -20.89 0.93
C HIS A 288 -28.43 -20.62 1.49
N THR A 289 -27.49 -21.52 1.25
CA THR A 289 -26.08 -21.32 1.59
C THR A 289 -25.39 -20.64 0.42
N ILE A 290 -24.87 -19.43 0.66
CA ILE A 290 -24.21 -18.59 -0.35
C ILE A 290 -22.69 -18.68 -0.16
N VAL A 291 -21.99 -19.10 -1.20
CA VAL A 291 -20.53 -19.20 -1.24
C VAL A 291 -19.98 -18.34 -2.37
N LEU A 292 -19.00 -17.52 -2.04
CA LEU A 292 -18.26 -16.69 -2.99
C LEU A 292 -16.95 -17.39 -3.34
N LYS A 293 -16.77 -17.75 -4.61
CA LYS A 293 -15.58 -18.46 -5.08
C LYS A 293 -14.66 -17.53 -5.85
N LYS A 294 -13.41 -17.45 -5.40
CA LYS A 294 -12.33 -16.65 -6.02
C LYS A 294 -12.77 -15.21 -6.30
N VAL A 295 -13.44 -14.59 -5.32
CA VAL A 295 -13.90 -13.19 -5.41
C VAL A 295 -12.79 -12.27 -4.91
N THR A 296 -12.42 -11.29 -5.73
CA THR A 296 -11.50 -10.21 -5.38
C THR A 296 -12.30 -8.96 -5.00
N LEU A 297 -11.91 -8.31 -3.91
CA LEU A 297 -12.38 -6.98 -3.53
C LEU A 297 -11.34 -5.94 -3.89
N LYS A 298 -11.76 -4.78 -4.39
CA LYS A 298 -10.90 -3.70 -4.89
C LYS A 298 -11.27 -2.34 -4.31
N LYS A 299 -10.27 -1.50 -4.04
CA LYS A 299 -10.39 -0.08 -3.67
C LYS A 299 -9.21 0.69 -4.28
N GLY A 300 -9.48 1.58 -5.23
CA GLY A 300 -8.39 2.17 -6.02
C GLY A 300 -7.59 1.08 -6.74
N ASN A 301 -6.26 1.11 -6.63
CA ASN A 301 -5.32 0.09 -7.10
C ASN A 301 -5.06 -1.01 -6.06
N ASN A 302 -5.66 -0.91 -4.87
CA ASN A 302 -5.61 -1.99 -3.88
C ASN A 302 -6.60 -3.10 -4.22
N ASP A 303 -6.19 -4.33 -4.00
CA ASP A 303 -7.06 -5.50 -4.11
C ASP A 303 -6.67 -6.60 -3.12
N PHE A 304 -7.62 -7.46 -2.76
CA PHE A 304 -7.34 -8.72 -2.08
C PHE A 304 -8.38 -9.79 -2.39
N LEU A 305 -7.98 -11.05 -2.25
CA LEU A 305 -8.77 -12.23 -2.59
C LEU A 305 -9.48 -12.78 -1.35
N LEU A 306 -10.79 -12.98 -1.43
CA LEU A 306 -11.57 -13.59 -0.33
C LEU A 306 -11.22 -15.07 -0.11
N GLY A 307 -10.67 -15.73 -1.12
CA GLY A 307 -10.21 -17.12 -1.10
C GLY A 307 -10.86 -17.95 -2.21
N ASP A 308 -10.50 -19.22 -2.30
CA ASP A 308 -11.12 -20.18 -3.22
C ASP A 308 -12.59 -20.40 -2.90
N ASN A 309 -12.92 -20.44 -1.60
CA ASN A 309 -14.28 -20.54 -1.10
C ASN A 309 -14.41 -19.64 0.13
N PHE A 310 -15.25 -18.61 0.02
CA PHE A 310 -15.62 -17.73 1.11
C PHE A 310 -17.11 -17.93 1.40
N ILE A 311 -17.45 -18.43 2.58
CA ILE A 311 -18.85 -18.59 2.99
C ILE A 311 -19.38 -17.19 3.30
N TYR A 312 -20.29 -16.71 2.45
CA TYR A 312 -20.95 -15.42 2.66
C TYR A 312 -22.00 -15.56 3.77
N GLY A 313 -22.76 -16.66 3.73
CA GLY A 313 -23.63 -17.07 4.82
C GLY A 313 -24.89 -17.80 4.38
N ASP A 314 -25.74 -18.11 5.35
CA ASP A 314 -27.02 -18.79 5.20
C ASP A 314 -28.19 -17.79 5.25
N LEU A 315 -29.01 -17.77 4.20
CA LEU A 315 -30.27 -17.03 4.12
C LEU A 315 -31.45 -17.97 4.32
N LEU A 316 -32.39 -17.59 5.17
CA LEU A 316 -33.66 -18.30 5.36
C LEU A 316 -34.80 -17.61 4.62
N THR A 317 -35.63 -18.40 3.94
CA THR A 317 -36.84 -17.92 3.24
C THR A 317 -38.00 -18.88 3.48
N THR A 318 -39.22 -18.40 3.21
CA THR A 318 -40.46 -19.19 3.24
C THR A 318 -41.22 -19.00 1.94
N ASN A 319 -42.04 -20.00 1.58
CA ASN A 319 -43.03 -19.92 0.51
C ASN A 319 -44.24 -19.05 0.87
#